data_AF-A0A4P6K4E3-F1
#
_entry.id   AF-A0A4P6K4E3-F1
#
_cell.length_a   1.000
_cell.length_b   1.000
_cell.length_c   1.000
_cell.angle_alpha   90.00
_cell.angle_beta   90.00
_cell.angle_gamma   90.00
#
_symmetry.space_group_name_H-M   'P 1'
#
loop_
_entity.id
_entity.type
_entity.pdbx_description
1 polymer ?
#
loop_
_entity_poly.entity_id
_entity_poly.type
_entity_poly.pdbx_seq_one_letter_code
_entity_poly.pdbx_strand_id
1 'polypeptide(L)'
;MDNNTISISQNYTEAVFHRNEKPLPPVNFEPNWTDHPSRYKIYNQVERFALPLKRPDRCMSMAEVLSRFTTRDAERNNLSFDALSLMFHFAHGVLSRRLRITWNPGLYTLAAYNNSVEARGTASGGGLYPTEIYWACGRSGPLLPGLYHYDNAHHALARLATGDATGYIQRAAFEHPSVLATDQFLLLSLNVWKNAFKYNNFGYHVITQDLGALISSLRFLAAGFQTDLQPILWYQDEPLNHLLGLELDSESVFAIVPLPLLEYSEPCKQDIHPSASLPTSRLIKKSSFQRSKEITVFDLNREVHRSTLLHEGSPTPGRKFSQASVDDVYRGSERIALPPPAIEGLQMNILDTFQRRRSSFGSFSHQNPLSLVELATMLAFGAAICTYKADVKMVEHTSSFTRQVVFANTVEGLEQGIYAYDQQQHCLWCVQKGDMRLFLQQHYFLQNYNPAETGALIALVGHLDGMLEVYGNRGYRILNAEVGMAAQSIYMAAAALSCACGAALGFNNGALNTVLHLDQTQEKTLLFLMVGHERFPSADFDTRFE
;
A
#
# COMPACT_ATOMS: atom_id res chain seq x y z
N MET A 1 -4.03 8.51 24.77
CA MET A 1 -5.14 8.69 23.81
C MET A 1 -5.77 7.32 23.64
N ASP A 2 -7.10 7.24 23.57
CA ASP A 2 -7.82 5.97 23.47
C ASP A 2 -8.28 5.74 22.02
N ASN A 3 -8.13 4.50 21.53
CA ASN A 3 -8.61 4.08 20.22
C ASN A 3 -10.11 4.29 20.05
N ASN A 4 -10.89 4.26 21.14
CA ASN A 4 -12.34 4.47 21.08
C ASN A 4 -12.74 5.96 20.94
N THR A 5 -11.80 6.90 21.10
CA THR A 5 -12.08 8.34 20.91
C THR A 5 -11.99 8.70 19.42
N ILE A 6 -12.97 8.24 18.62
CA ILE A 6 -12.93 8.33 17.15
C ILE A 6 -12.87 9.76 16.59
N SER A 7 -13.24 10.76 17.40
CA SER A 7 -13.22 12.17 17.01
C SER A 7 -11.83 12.66 16.60
N ILE A 8 -10.75 12.06 17.10
CA ILE A 8 -9.38 12.42 16.70
C ILE A 8 -9.17 12.11 15.22
N SER A 9 -9.45 10.88 14.79
CA SER A 9 -9.34 10.51 13.38
C SER A 9 -10.37 11.24 12.52
N GLN A 10 -11.61 11.45 13.00
CA GLN A 10 -12.62 12.23 12.25
C GLN A 10 -12.14 13.65 11.96
N ASN A 11 -11.66 14.35 13.00
CA ASN A 11 -11.12 15.71 12.87
C ASN A 11 -9.89 15.75 11.96
N TYR A 12 -9.00 14.76 12.07
CA TYR A 12 -7.84 14.64 11.19
C TYR A 12 -8.26 14.46 9.72
N THR A 13 -9.22 13.57 9.45
CA THR A 13 -9.69 13.32 8.08
C THR A 13 -10.39 14.52 7.47
N GLU A 14 -11.21 15.21 8.27
CA GLU A 14 -11.87 16.44 7.84
C GLU A 14 -10.83 17.51 7.44
N ALA A 15 -9.81 17.70 8.28
CA ALA A 15 -8.72 18.63 7.99
C ALA A 15 -7.94 18.23 6.73
N VAL A 16 -7.71 16.94 6.50
CA VAL A 16 -7.02 16.42 5.32
C VAL A 16 -7.85 16.61 4.03
N PHE A 17 -9.16 16.38 4.08
CA PHE A 17 -10.04 16.46 2.91
C PHE A 17 -10.35 17.90 2.50
N HIS A 18 -10.36 18.84 3.45
CA HIS A 18 -10.55 20.27 3.20
C HIS A 18 -9.25 21.07 3.10
N ARG A 19 -8.08 20.40 2.97
CA ARG A 19 -6.78 21.07 3.05
C ARG A 19 -6.48 22.08 1.95
N ASN A 20 -7.19 22.00 0.82
CA ASN A 20 -7.12 22.96 -0.27
C ASN A 20 -7.88 24.27 0.04
N GLU A 21 -8.90 24.20 0.90
CA GLU A 21 -9.68 25.34 1.36
C GLU A 21 -9.10 25.92 2.66
N LYS A 22 -8.65 25.04 3.56
CA LYS A 22 -8.06 25.38 4.86
C LYS A 22 -6.70 24.69 4.98
N PRO A 23 -5.59 25.40 4.73
CA PRO A 23 -4.25 24.81 4.82
C PRO A 23 -3.98 24.16 6.18
N LEU A 24 -3.38 22.98 6.17
CA LEU A 24 -2.98 22.28 7.39
C LEU A 24 -1.84 23.03 8.10
N PRO A 25 -1.83 23.11 9.44
CA PRO A 25 -0.74 23.73 10.19
C PRO A 25 0.55 22.90 10.08
N PRO A 26 1.75 23.51 10.25
CA PRO A 26 1.97 24.95 10.14
C PRO A 26 1.67 25.47 8.73
N VAL A 27 0.95 26.59 8.67
CA VAL A 27 0.61 27.26 7.41
C VAL A 27 1.89 27.79 6.77
N ASN A 28 2.00 27.70 5.45
CA ASN A 28 3.20 28.09 4.68
C ASN A 28 4.46 27.25 5.00
N PHE A 29 4.28 26.00 5.44
CA PHE A 29 5.40 25.07 5.57
C PHE A 29 6.06 24.80 4.21
N GLU A 30 7.37 25.02 4.14
CA GLU A 30 8.19 24.69 2.97
C GLU A 30 9.18 23.58 3.29
N PRO A 31 9.20 22.46 2.54
CA PRO A 31 10.18 21.41 2.73
C PRO A 31 11.62 21.88 2.49
N ASN A 32 12.52 21.69 3.46
CA ASN A 32 13.95 21.96 3.27
C ASN A 32 14.64 20.85 2.47
N TRP A 33 14.58 20.90 1.14
CA TRP A 33 15.15 19.87 0.28
C TRP A 33 16.66 19.64 0.45
N THR A 34 17.41 20.59 1.02
CA THR A 34 18.83 20.35 1.33
C THR A 34 19.00 19.38 2.51
N ASP A 35 18.05 19.37 3.46
CA ASP A 35 18.03 18.54 4.67
C ASP A 35 16.97 17.41 4.64
N HIS A 36 16.62 16.95 3.44
CA HIS A 36 15.66 15.85 3.25
C HIS A 36 16.07 14.54 3.98
N PRO A 37 15.10 13.69 4.39
CA PRO A 37 15.37 12.40 5.02
C PRO A 37 16.16 11.46 4.11
N SER A 38 16.91 10.54 4.70
CA SER A 38 17.62 9.52 3.90
C SER A 38 16.63 8.69 3.08
N ARG A 39 16.98 8.40 1.82
CA ARG A 39 16.20 7.48 0.96
C ARG A 39 16.27 6.03 1.47
N TYR A 40 17.29 5.73 2.25
CA TYR A 40 17.61 4.40 2.77
C TYR A 40 17.72 4.43 4.29
N LYS A 41 17.14 3.45 4.97
CA LYS A 41 17.43 3.19 6.37
C LYS A 41 18.58 2.20 6.43
N ILE A 42 19.72 2.64 6.95
CA ILE A 42 20.94 1.81 7.00
C ILE A 42 21.39 1.76 8.45
N TYR A 43 21.38 0.57 9.05
CA TYR A 43 21.89 0.37 10.41
C TYR A 43 23.42 0.39 10.45
N ASN A 44 23.98 1.11 11.41
CA ASN A 44 25.43 1.23 11.56
C ASN A 44 26.00 0.05 12.36
N GLN A 45 27.22 -0.38 12.03
CA GLN A 45 27.96 -1.40 12.80
C GLN A 45 27.18 -2.71 13.00
N VAL A 46 26.51 -3.16 11.95
CA VAL A 46 25.77 -4.43 11.92
C VAL A 46 26.31 -5.35 10.85
N GLU A 47 26.27 -6.65 11.13
CA GLU A 47 26.53 -7.68 10.15
C GLU A 47 25.42 -7.74 9.12
N ARG A 48 25.80 -7.94 7.86
CA ARG A 48 24.88 -8.01 6.72
C ARG A 48 25.05 -9.33 5.99
N PHE A 49 23.92 -9.93 5.65
CA PHE A 49 23.85 -11.14 4.86
C PHE A 49 23.27 -10.79 3.50
N ALA A 50 24.07 -10.96 2.44
CA ALA A 50 23.59 -10.72 1.08
C ALA A 50 22.44 -11.69 0.76
N LEU A 51 21.43 -11.18 0.07
CA LEU A 51 20.26 -11.94 -0.31
C LEU A 51 20.39 -12.47 -1.76
N PRO A 52 19.94 -13.71 -2.04
CA PRO A 52 20.07 -14.31 -3.37
C PRO A 52 19.04 -13.74 -4.36
N LEU A 53 19.45 -13.47 -5.60
CA LEU A 53 18.54 -13.04 -6.69
C LEU A 53 18.21 -14.19 -7.65
N LYS A 54 18.19 -15.43 -7.15
CA LYS A 54 17.94 -16.61 -7.99
C LYS A 54 16.47 -16.69 -8.40
N ARG A 55 16.19 -16.38 -9.68
CA ARG A 55 14.84 -16.50 -10.27
C ARG A 55 14.43 -17.98 -10.42
N PRO A 56 13.16 -18.33 -10.20
CA PRO A 56 12.67 -19.68 -10.51
C PRO A 56 12.58 -19.89 -12.03
N ASP A 57 12.57 -21.15 -12.47
CA ASP A 57 12.46 -21.50 -13.90
C ASP A 57 11.15 -21.02 -14.53
N ARG A 58 10.09 -20.93 -13.72
CA ARG A 58 8.78 -20.40 -14.12
C ARG A 58 8.24 -19.45 -13.05
N CYS A 59 7.82 -18.27 -13.50
CA CYS A 59 7.01 -17.33 -12.74
C CYS A 59 5.58 -17.35 -13.29
N MET A 60 4.58 -17.17 -12.43
CA MET A 60 3.20 -17.01 -12.88
C MET A 60 3.02 -15.74 -13.71
N SER A 61 2.13 -15.82 -14.70
CA SER A 61 1.60 -14.67 -15.43
C SER A 61 0.62 -13.86 -14.59
N MET A 62 0.36 -12.63 -14.99
CA MET A 62 -0.63 -11.77 -14.34
C MET A 62 -2.05 -12.35 -14.43
N ALA A 63 -2.37 -13.11 -15.49
CA ALA A 63 -3.63 -13.84 -15.60
C ALA A 63 -3.78 -14.91 -14.50
N GLU A 64 -2.72 -15.69 -14.27
CA GLU A 64 -2.70 -16.71 -13.21
C GLU A 64 -2.80 -16.08 -11.81
N VAL A 65 -2.11 -14.95 -11.59
CA VAL A 65 -2.20 -14.20 -10.33
C VAL A 65 -3.62 -13.67 -10.10
N LEU A 66 -4.28 -13.11 -11.12
CA LEU A 66 -5.67 -12.67 -11.00
C LEU A 66 -6.59 -13.83 -10.64
N SER A 67 -6.44 -14.97 -11.32
CA SER A 67 -7.21 -16.18 -11.04
C SER A 67 -7.04 -16.64 -9.59
N ARG A 68 -5.85 -16.49 -9.02
CA ARG A 68 -5.56 -16.85 -7.63
C ARG A 68 -6.23 -15.91 -6.64
N PHE A 69 -6.33 -14.61 -6.95
CA PHE A 69 -7.06 -13.67 -6.09
C PHE A 69 -8.57 -13.85 -6.12
N THR A 70 -9.12 -14.37 -7.23
CA THR A 70 -10.55 -14.63 -7.35
C THR A 70 -10.96 -16.04 -6.89
N THR A 71 -10.02 -16.99 -6.80
CA THR A 71 -10.28 -18.38 -6.42
C THR A 71 -9.81 -18.66 -5.00
N ARG A 72 -10.72 -19.03 -4.08
CA ARG A 72 -10.42 -19.20 -2.65
C ARG A 72 -9.62 -20.46 -2.29
N ASP A 73 -9.70 -21.50 -3.12
CA ASP A 73 -9.19 -22.86 -2.82
C ASP A 73 -7.94 -23.23 -3.63
N ALA A 74 -7.15 -22.24 -4.07
CA ALA A 74 -5.90 -22.52 -4.76
C ALA A 74 -4.90 -23.25 -3.85
N GLU A 75 -4.20 -24.25 -4.39
CA GLU A 75 -3.10 -24.94 -3.68
C GLU A 75 -2.02 -23.94 -3.23
N ARG A 76 -1.50 -24.18 -2.02
CA ARG A 76 -0.54 -23.28 -1.36
C ARG A 76 0.77 -24.00 -1.10
N ASN A 77 1.85 -23.35 -1.54
CA ASN A 77 3.20 -23.77 -1.27
C ASN A 77 3.80 -22.91 -0.15
N ASN A 78 4.74 -23.49 0.57
CA ASN A 78 5.63 -22.74 1.45
C ASN A 78 6.67 -21.98 0.61
N LEU A 79 7.00 -20.76 1.04
CA LEU A 79 8.02 -19.93 0.42
C LEU A 79 9.41 -20.51 0.65
N SER A 80 10.23 -20.55 -0.39
CA SER A 80 11.67 -20.74 -0.23
C SER A 80 12.34 -19.44 0.20
N PHE A 81 13.56 -19.55 0.72
CA PHE A 81 14.39 -18.38 1.01
C PHE A 81 14.70 -17.54 -0.25
N ASP A 82 14.91 -18.20 -1.40
CA ASP A 82 15.08 -17.51 -2.68
C ASP A 82 13.83 -16.71 -3.07
N ALA A 83 12.63 -17.28 -2.88
CA ALA A 83 11.37 -16.58 -3.15
C ALA A 83 11.20 -15.38 -2.20
N LEU A 84 11.46 -15.54 -0.91
CA LEU A 84 11.41 -14.44 0.07
C LEU A 84 12.40 -13.31 -0.29
N SER A 85 13.60 -13.68 -0.73
CA SER A 85 14.60 -12.74 -1.21
C SER A 85 14.09 -11.92 -2.41
N LEU A 86 13.58 -12.60 -3.45
CA LEU A 86 12.97 -11.93 -4.60
C LEU A 86 11.78 -11.05 -4.19
N MET A 87 10.98 -11.49 -3.21
CA MET A 87 9.88 -10.67 -2.66
C MET A 87 10.40 -9.34 -2.12
N PHE A 88 11.49 -9.35 -1.35
CA PHE A 88 12.10 -8.12 -0.84
C PHE A 88 12.68 -7.25 -1.96
N HIS A 89 13.35 -7.84 -2.94
CA HIS A 89 13.92 -7.11 -4.07
C HIS A 89 12.84 -6.43 -4.91
N PHE A 90 11.85 -7.19 -5.38
CA PHE A 90 10.83 -6.67 -6.29
C PHE A 90 9.79 -5.79 -5.59
N ALA A 91 9.46 -6.02 -4.33
CA ALA A 91 8.58 -5.10 -3.61
C ALA A 91 9.31 -3.79 -3.28
N HIS A 92 10.50 -3.88 -2.67
CA HIS A 92 11.07 -2.75 -1.94
C HIS A 92 12.56 -2.47 -2.21
N GLY A 93 13.22 -3.28 -3.02
CA GLY A 93 14.54 -3.01 -3.56
C GLY A 93 14.53 -1.93 -4.64
N VAL A 94 15.72 -1.50 -5.03
CA VAL A 94 15.94 -0.55 -6.12
C VAL A 94 15.88 -1.31 -7.44
N LEU A 95 14.91 -0.97 -8.30
CA LEU A 95 14.69 -1.66 -9.58
C LEU A 95 15.09 -0.83 -10.80
N SER A 96 15.09 0.49 -10.67
CA SER A 96 15.52 1.37 -11.76
C SER A 96 15.87 2.76 -11.27
N ARG A 97 16.61 3.49 -12.11
CA ARG A 97 16.76 4.93 -12.01
C ARG A 97 15.66 5.63 -12.81
N ARG A 98 15.06 6.68 -12.24
CA ARG A 98 14.08 7.54 -12.94
C ARG A 98 14.82 8.58 -13.75
N LEU A 99 14.99 8.33 -15.05
CA LEU A 99 15.59 9.29 -15.98
C LEU A 99 14.58 9.98 -16.91
N ARG A 100 13.34 9.48 -16.94
CA ARG A 100 12.33 9.98 -17.86
C ARG A 100 11.88 11.40 -17.52
N ILE A 101 11.75 12.21 -18.56
CA ILE A 101 11.13 13.55 -18.49
C ILE A 101 9.63 13.37 -18.24
N THR A 102 9.16 13.90 -17.12
CA THR A 102 7.74 13.89 -16.74
C THR A 102 7.37 15.23 -16.14
N TRP A 103 6.07 15.46 -15.90
CA TRP A 103 5.59 16.75 -15.37
C TRP A 103 5.69 16.88 -13.84
N ASN A 104 6.43 15.99 -13.19
CA ASN A 104 6.52 15.93 -11.73
C ASN A 104 7.88 16.42 -11.16
N PRO A 105 9.06 15.96 -11.65
CA PRO A 105 10.33 16.56 -11.27
C PRO A 105 10.62 17.82 -12.11
N GLY A 106 11.25 18.83 -11.50
CA GLY A 106 11.82 19.96 -12.24
C GLY A 106 13.00 19.54 -13.11
N LEU A 107 13.24 20.26 -14.22
CA LEU A 107 14.30 19.97 -15.20
C LEU A 107 15.70 19.82 -14.56
N TYR A 108 16.00 20.62 -13.54
CA TYR A 108 17.28 20.56 -12.81
C TYR A 108 17.51 19.23 -12.08
N THR A 109 16.46 18.60 -11.56
CA THR A 109 16.55 17.30 -10.87
C THR A 109 16.93 16.19 -11.84
N LEU A 110 16.48 16.27 -13.10
CA LEU A 110 16.80 15.29 -14.14
C LEU A 110 18.25 15.41 -14.63
N ALA A 111 18.80 16.63 -14.66
CA ALA A 111 20.17 16.89 -15.11
C ALA A 111 21.24 16.62 -14.03
N ALA A 112 20.87 16.63 -12.75
CA ALA A 112 21.80 16.44 -11.63
C ALA A 112 22.11 14.96 -11.40
N TYR A 113 23.21 14.45 -11.98
CA TYR A 113 23.56 13.03 -11.89
C TYR A 113 23.77 12.51 -10.46
N ASN A 114 24.18 13.39 -9.53
CA ASN A 114 24.40 13.11 -8.11
C ASN A 114 23.10 12.99 -7.29
N ASN A 115 21.95 13.36 -7.86
CA ASN A 115 20.63 13.33 -7.22
C ASN A 115 19.70 12.28 -7.86
N SER A 116 20.25 11.13 -8.28
CA SER A 116 19.49 10.07 -8.93
C SER A 116 18.26 9.69 -8.11
N VAL A 117 17.07 9.87 -8.71
CA VAL A 117 15.82 9.40 -8.11
C VAL A 117 15.64 7.95 -8.54
N GLU A 118 15.59 7.04 -7.59
CA GLU A 118 15.38 5.62 -7.86
C GLU A 118 13.89 5.25 -7.75
N ALA A 119 13.52 4.18 -8.44
CA ALA A 119 12.20 3.59 -8.37
C ALA A 119 12.28 2.18 -7.79
N ARG A 120 11.21 1.82 -7.09
CA ARG A 120 10.97 0.52 -6.48
C ARG A 120 9.70 -0.08 -7.08
N GLY A 121 9.49 -1.38 -6.90
CA GLY A 121 8.31 -2.06 -7.44
C GLY A 121 7.02 -1.69 -6.73
N THR A 122 7.06 -1.26 -5.48
CA THR A 122 5.92 -0.66 -4.77
C THR A 122 5.77 0.83 -5.08
N ALA A 123 4.53 1.31 -5.32
CA ALA A 123 4.24 2.73 -5.41
C ALA A 123 4.34 3.42 -4.04
N SER A 124 4.75 4.70 -4.02
CA SER A 124 4.81 5.49 -2.78
C SER A 124 4.53 6.96 -3.05
N GLY A 125 3.81 7.60 -2.14
CA GLY A 125 3.54 9.04 -2.16
C GLY A 125 4.81 9.87 -2.30
N GLY A 126 4.93 10.57 -3.43
CA GLY A 126 6.11 11.38 -3.73
C GLY A 126 7.39 10.60 -4.00
N GLY A 127 7.36 9.26 -4.00
CA GLY A 127 8.55 8.42 -4.14
C GLY A 127 9.51 8.54 -2.95
N LEU A 128 8.97 8.72 -1.74
CA LEU A 128 9.75 8.92 -0.51
C LEU A 128 9.99 7.61 0.26
N TYR A 129 9.20 6.56 -0.02
CA TYR A 129 9.38 5.20 0.47
C TYR A 129 9.53 5.13 2.00
N PRO A 130 8.48 5.50 2.76
CA PRO A 130 8.47 5.54 4.22
C PRO A 130 8.43 4.16 4.85
N THR A 131 8.04 3.14 4.10
CA THR A 131 7.94 1.76 4.58
C THR A 131 9.30 1.14 4.83
N GLU A 132 9.42 0.33 5.87
CA GLU A 132 10.58 -0.51 6.13
C GLU A 132 10.13 -1.95 6.41
N ILE A 133 10.98 -2.91 6.09
CA ILE A 133 10.72 -4.35 6.30
C ILE A 133 11.71 -4.87 7.32
N TYR A 134 11.19 -5.42 8.41
CA TYR A 134 11.96 -6.23 9.35
C TYR A 134 11.51 -7.68 9.25
N TRP A 135 12.43 -8.61 9.41
CA TRP A 135 12.15 -10.03 9.47
C TRP A 135 12.57 -10.57 10.84
N ALA A 136 11.60 -11.11 11.58
CA ALA A 136 11.84 -11.96 12.73
C ALA A 136 11.98 -13.40 12.22
N CYS A 137 13.22 -13.87 12.16
CA CYS A 137 13.55 -15.24 11.81
C CYS A 137 13.47 -16.08 13.08
N GLY A 138 12.51 -17.00 13.15
CA GLY A 138 12.42 -18.02 14.18
C GLY A 138 13.39 -19.18 13.96
N ARG A 139 13.24 -20.21 14.80
CA ARG A 139 14.10 -21.40 14.83
C ARG A 139 14.06 -22.22 13.55
N SER A 140 12.89 -22.29 12.90
CA SER A 140 12.72 -23.06 11.66
C SER A 140 13.34 -22.40 10.42
N GLY A 141 13.77 -21.14 10.54
CA GLY A 141 14.22 -20.34 9.41
C GLY A 141 15.63 -20.69 8.92
N PRO A 142 16.02 -20.19 7.74
CA PRO A 142 17.31 -20.47 7.13
C PRO A 142 18.48 -19.68 7.76
N LEU A 143 18.18 -18.69 8.61
CA LEU A 143 19.18 -17.89 9.32
C LEU A 143 19.12 -18.16 10.83
N LEU A 144 20.17 -17.74 11.54
CA LEU A 144 20.18 -17.77 13.00
C LEU A 144 18.96 -17.01 13.56
N PRO A 145 18.25 -17.55 14.58
CA PRO A 145 17.11 -16.86 15.16
C PRO A 145 17.44 -15.44 15.58
N GLY A 146 16.60 -14.49 15.19
CA GLY A 146 16.90 -13.09 15.40
C GLY A 146 15.99 -12.12 14.66
N LEU A 147 16.29 -10.84 14.85
CA LEU A 147 15.63 -9.72 14.19
C LEU A 147 16.55 -9.12 13.15
N TYR A 148 16.07 -9.03 11.92
CA TYR A 148 16.78 -8.54 10.76
C TYR A 148 16.03 -7.34 10.17
N HIS A 149 16.75 -6.36 9.66
CA HIS A 149 16.19 -5.28 8.82
C HIS A 149 16.60 -5.52 7.37
N TYR A 150 15.68 -5.34 6.44
CA TYR A 150 16.00 -5.40 5.01
C TYR A 150 16.68 -4.11 4.57
N ASP A 151 18.00 -4.20 4.37
CA ASP A 151 18.82 -3.14 3.80
C ASP A 151 18.57 -3.09 2.28
N ASN A 152 17.54 -2.31 1.92
CA ASN A 152 17.05 -2.13 0.56
C ASN A 152 18.07 -1.46 -0.39
N ALA A 153 19.09 -0.78 0.13
CA ALA A 153 20.18 -0.22 -0.68
C ALA A 153 21.13 -1.32 -1.18
N HIS A 154 21.39 -2.31 -0.32
CA HIS A 154 22.40 -3.35 -0.57
C HIS A 154 21.79 -4.71 -0.96
N HIS A 155 20.46 -4.83 -0.97
CA HIS A 155 19.74 -6.09 -1.06
C HIS A 155 20.33 -7.13 -0.08
N ALA A 156 20.28 -6.79 1.21
CA ALA A 156 20.87 -7.59 2.27
C ALA A 156 20.01 -7.55 3.54
N LEU A 157 20.21 -8.51 4.44
CA LEU A 157 19.62 -8.53 5.76
C LEU A 157 20.63 -8.04 6.79
N ALA A 158 20.36 -6.89 7.40
CA ALA A 158 21.12 -6.33 8.50
C ALA A 158 20.66 -6.97 9.83
N ARG A 159 21.51 -7.75 10.49
CA ARG A 159 21.16 -8.41 11.76
C ARG A 159 21.17 -7.41 12.91
N LEU A 160 20.00 -7.18 13.48
CA LEU A 160 19.82 -6.25 14.58
C LEU A 160 19.96 -6.94 15.94
N ALA A 161 19.33 -8.10 16.12
CA ALA A 161 19.42 -8.89 17.35
C ALA A 161 19.50 -10.38 17.04
N THR A 162 20.10 -11.13 17.95
CA THR A 162 20.09 -12.61 17.98
C THR A 162 19.14 -13.08 19.08
N GLY A 163 18.58 -14.27 18.91
CA GLY A 163 17.62 -14.85 19.82
C GLY A 163 16.21 -14.87 19.23
N ASP A 164 15.45 -15.86 19.67
CA ASP A 164 14.09 -16.08 19.19
C ASP A 164 13.12 -15.06 19.80
N ALA A 165 12.57 -14.19 18.94
CA ALA A 165 11.65 -13.12 19.31
C ALA A 165 10.18 -13.45 19.03
N THR A 166 9.89 -14.65 18.52
CA THR A 166 8.61 -15.01 17.92
C THR A 166 7.47 -14.99 18.93
N GLY A 167 7.70 -15.47 20.16
CA GLY A 167 6.73 -15.43 21.24
C GLY A 167 6.27 -14.01 21.62
N TYR A 168 7.13 -12.99 21.50
CA TYR A 168 6.73 -11.60 21.72
C TYR A 168 5.76 -11.12 20.63
N ILE A 169 6.00 -11.49 19.37
CA ILE A 169 5.18 -11.12 18.23
C ILE A 169 3.82 -11.81 18.30
N GLN A 170 3.81 -13.11 18.60
CA GLN A 170 2.59 -13.90 18.77
C GLN A 170 1.69 -13.31 19.86
N ARG A 171 2.26 -12.98 21.03
CA ARG A 171 1.53 -12.35 22.13
C ARG A 171 1.05 -10.93 21.78
N ALA A 172 1.88 -10.12 21.13
CA ALA A 172 1.49 -8.77 20.69
C ALA A 172 0.36 -8.80 19.65
N ALA A 173 0.29 -9.85 18.84
CA ALA A 173 -0.79 -10.12 17.88
C ALA A 173 -2.00 -10.85 18.51
N PHE A 174 -2.15 -10.79 19.83
CA PHE A 174 -3.23 -11.43 20.58
C PHE A 174 -3.38 -12.93 20.29
N GLU A 175 -2.26 -13.60 20.00
CA GLU A 175 -2.20 -15.04 19.71
C GLU A 175 -3.16 -15.49 18.60
N HIS A 176 -3.40 -14.62 17.62
CA HIS A 176 -4.23 -14.92 16.46
C HIS A 176 -3.78 -16.25 15.79
N PRO A 177 -4.68 -17.15 15.36
CA PRO A 177 -4.30 -18.48 14.88
C PRO A 177 -3.22 -18.50 13.78
N SER A 178 -3.23 -17.51 12.88
CA SER A 178 -2.22 -17.41 11.81
C SER A 178 -0.81 -17.04 12.31
N VAL A 179 -0.67 -16.35 13.46
CA VAL A 179 0.67 -16.09 14.04
C VAL A 179 1.20 -17.27 14.83
N LEU A 180 0.32 -18.16 15.31
CA LEU A 180 0.71 -19.40 15.99
C LEU A 180 1.14 -20.50 15.02
N ALA A 181 0.75 -20.40 13.74
CA ALA A 181 1.04 -21.39 12.70
C ALA A 181 2.46 -21.30 12.11
N THR A 182 3.25 -20.31 12.52
CA THR A 182 4.62 -20.09 12.02
C THR A 182 5.47 -19.40 13.09
N ASP A 183 6.78 -19.48 12.93
CA ASP A 183 7.77 -18.73 13.69
C ASP A 183 8.51 -17.70 12.81
N GLN A 184 7.98 -17.40 11.62
CA GLN A 184 8.55 -16.47 10.64
C GLN A 184 7.62 -15.27 10.44
N PHE A 185 8.09 -14.05 10.72
CA PHE A 185 7.26 -12.85 10.64
C PHE A 185 7.97 -11.70 9.94
N LEU A 186 7.28 -11.04 9.01
CA LEU A 186 7.64 -9.68 8.61
C LEU A 186 6.94 -8.69 9.54
N LEU A 187 7.69 -7.70 10.03
CA LEU A 187 7.15 -6.51 10.68
C LEU A 187 7.34 -5.34 9.72
N LEU A 188 6.24 -4.75 9.26
CA LEU A 188 6.26 -3.61 8.35
C LEU A 188 6.12 -2.34 9.17
N SER A 189 7.09 -1.44 9.12
CA SER A 189 7.03 -0.15 9.82
C SER A 189 6.84 1.01 8.85
N LEU A 190 6.44 2.17 9.38
CA LEU A 190 6.39 3.43 8.66
C LEU A 190 7.24 4.47 9.37
N ASN A 191 8.23 5.03 8.69
CA ASN A 191 8.98 6.19 9.15
C ASN A 191 8.19 7.47 8.79
N VAL A 192 7.62 8.13 9.80
CA VAL A 192 6.72 9.27 9.62
C VAL A 192 7.45 10.46 9.01
N TRP A 193 8.70 10.70 9.43
CA TRP A 193 9.50 11.84 8.96
C TRP A 193 9.74 11.79 7.44
N LYS A 194 9.94 10.60 6.86
CA LYS A 194 10.20 10.44 5.42
C LYS A 194 9.18 11.17 4.54
N ASN A 195 7.89 11.11 4.89
CA ASN A 195 6.83 11.78 4.14
C ASN A 195 6.42 13.11 4.76
N ALA A 196 6.40 13.22 6.10
CA ALA A 196 6.01 14.45 6.77
C ALA A 196 6.95 15.62 6.45
N PHE A 197 8.23 15.34 6.16
CA PHE A 197 9.17 16.32 5.61
C PHE A 197 8.63 17.05 4.37
N LYS A 198 7.93 16.34 3.47
CA LYS A 198 7.37 16.91 2.23
C LYS A 198 5.92 17.36 2.40
N TYR A 199 5.15 16.59 3.16
CA TYR A 199 3.69 16.67 3.19
C TYR A 199 3.14 17.23 4.51
N ASN A 200 3.99 17.61 5.47
CA ASN A 200 3.54 18.14 6.76
C ASN A 200 2.52 17.15 7.41
N ASN A 201 1.43 17.66 8.01
CA ASN A 201 0.35 16.90 8.62
C ASN A 201 -0.50 16.12 7.60
N PHE A 202 -0.36 16.37 6.31
CA PHE A 202 -0.96 15.49 5.29
C PHE A 202 -0.19 14.17 5.15
N GLY A 203 1.07 14.12 5.63
CA GLY A 203 1.94 12.96 5.51
C GLY A 203 1.34 11.66 6.08
N TYR A 204 0.59 11.73 7.18
CA TYR A 204 0.04 10.52 7.80
C TYR A 204 -1.01 9.80 6.93
N HIS A 205 -1.88 10.55 6.24
CA HIS A 205 -2.79 9.99 5.23
C HIS A 205 -2.03 9.29 4.09
N VAL A 206 -0.93 9.88 3.63
CA VAL A 206 -0.11 9.33 2.54
C VAL A 206 0.61 8.04 2.97
N ILE A 207 1.31 8.04 4.12
CA ILE A 207 2.13 6.88 4.53
C ILE A 207 1.29 5.64 4.83
N THR A 208 0.07 5.82 5.33
CA THR A 208 -0.82 4.70 5.63
C THR A 208 -1.34 4.01 4.36
N GLN A 209 -1.40 4.73 3.24
CA GLN A 209 -1.63 4.15 1.92
C GLN A 209 -0.37 3.48 1.34
N ASP A 210 0.82 4.04 1.61
CA ASP A 210 2.09 3.41 1.21
C ASP A 210 2.29 2.02 1.87
N LEU A 211 1.82 1.83 3.11
CA LEU A 211 1.74 0.52 3.76
C LEU A 211 0.92 -0.47 2.91
N GLY A 212 -0.27 -0.05 2.50
CA GLY A 212 -1.17 -0.82 1.65
C GLY A 212 -0.53 -1.24 0.33
N ALA A 213 0.15 -0.30 -0.32
CA ALA A 213 0.86 -0.57 -1.56
C ALA A 213 1.96 -1.63 -1.36
N LEU A 214 2.68 -1.60 -0.23
CA LEU A 214 3.68 -2.62 0.09
C LEU A 214 3.03 -3.99 0.39
N ILE A 215 1.96 -4.03 1.17
CA ILE A 215 1.22 -5.28 1.46
C ILE A 215 0.72 -5.91 0.15
N SER A 216 0.13 -5.11 -0.75
CA SER A 216 -0.30 -5.59 -2.06
C SER A 216 0.86 -6.12 -2.88
N SER A 217 2.00 -5.41 -2.91
CA SER A 217 3.20 -5.87 -3.62
C SER A 217 3.70 -7.23 -3.10
N LEU A 218 3.78 -7.40 -1.79
CA LEU A 218 4.15 -8.67 -1.16
C LEU A 218 3.15 -9.78 -1.50
N ARG A 219 1.85 -9.47 -1.51
CA ARG A 219 0.79 -10.43 -1.87
C ARG A 219 0.82 -10.84 -3.34
N PHE A 220 1.12 -9.91 -4.25
CA PHE A 220 1.33 -10.19 -5.67
C PHE A 220 2.52 -11.14 -5.89
N LEU A 221 3.65 -10.87 -5.24
CA LEU A 221 4.84 -11.71 -5.35
C LEU A 221 4.60 -13.09 -4.72
N ALA A 222 3.97 -13.12 -3.54
CA ALA A 222 3.54 -14.35 -2.89
C ALA A 222 2.63 -15.21 -3.78
N ALA A 223 1.59 -14.60 -4.37
CA ALA A 223 0.69 -15.26 -5.31
C ALA A 223 1.46 -15.84 -6.50
N GLY A 224 2.43 -15.09 -7.03
CA GLY A 224 3.31 -15.54 -8.10
C GLY A 224 4.21 -16.74 -7.74
N PHE A 225 4.53 -16.90 -6.46
CA PHE A 225 5.22 -18.06 -5.88
C PHE A 225 4.26 -19.11 -5.31
N GLN A 226 2.98 -19.06 -5.69
CA GLN A 226 1.94 -20.01 -5.27
C GLN A 226 1.71 -20.05 -3.76
N THR A 227 1.84 -18.91 -3.09
CA THR A 227 1.50 -18.76 -1.68
C THR A 227 0.53 -17.61 -1.46
N ASP A 228 -0.06 -17.55 -0.27
CA ASP A 228 -0.93 -16.45 0.14
C ASP A 228 -0.41 -15.85 1.45
N LEU A 229 -0.44 -14.53 1.58
CA LEU A 229 -0.10 -13.83 2.82
C LEU A 229 -1.36 -13.32 3.51
N GLN A 230 -1.41 -13.49 4.83
CA GLN A 230 -2.46 -12.98 5.70
C GLN A 230 -1.89 -11.91 6.64
N PRO A 231 -2.00 -10.62 6.31
CA PRO A 231 -1.54 -9.56 7.20
C PRO A 231 -2.37 -9.51 8.49
N ILE A 232 -1.72 -9.12 9.57
CA ILE A 232 -2.31 -8.81 10.89
C ILE A 232 -2.20 -7.31 11.09
N LEU A 233 -3.35 -6.67 11.25
CA LEU A 233 -3.49 -5.21 11.36
C LEU A 233 -4.00 -4.76 12.75
N TRP A 234 -4.44 -5.71 13.57
CA TRP A 234 -4.91 -5.56 14.95
C TRP A 234 -3.94 -6.23 15.94
N TYR A 235 -3.00 -5.44 16.46
CA TYR A 235 -1.93 -5.90 17.36
C TYR A 235 -1.52 -4.77 18.30
N GLN A 236 -0.83 -5.11 19.40
CA GLN A 236 -0.30 -4.16 20.37
C GLN A 236 0.94 -3.42 19.82
N ASP A 237 0.85 -2.11 19.64
CA ASP A 237 1.88 -1.32 18.93
C ASP A 237 3.17 -1.15 19.76
N GLU A 238 3.08 -0.70 21.01
CA GLU A 238 4.26 -0.38 21.82
C GLU A 238 5.21 -1.57 22.06
N PRO A 239 4.71 -2.79 22.37
CA PRO A 239 5.58 -3.96 22.50
C PRO A 239 6.42 -4.26 21.25
N LEU A 240 5.85 -4.10 20.05
CA LEU A 240 6.56 -4.32 18.80
C LEU A 240 7.55 -3.19 18.50
N ASN A 241 7.20 -1.95 18.83
CA ASN A 241 8.12 -0.81 18.73
C ASN A 241 9.31 -1.01 19.67
N HIS A 242 9.08 -1.43 20.91
CA HIS A 242 10.13 -1.78 21.86
C HIS A 242 11.00 -2.95 21.38
N LEU A 243 10.37 -3.99 20.82
CA LEU A 243 11.08 -5.14 20.23
C LEU A 243 12.07 -4.68 19.16
N LEU A 244 11.66 -3.76 18.29
CA LEU A 244 12.49 -3.24 17.20
C LEU A 244 13.36 -2.03 17.58
N GLY A 245 13.27 -1.55 18.82
CA GLY A 245 14.00 -0.35 19.28
C GLY A 245 13.52 0.96 18.64
N LEU A 246 12.26 1.01 18.20
CA LEU A 246 11.67 2.15 17.50
C LEU A 246 11.15 3.22 18.45
N GLU A 247 11.18 4.46 17.97
CA GLU A 247 10.61 5.65 18.60
C GLU A 247 9.20 5.87 18.07
N LEU A 248 8.18 5.67 18.91
CA LEU A 248 6.77 5.68 18.53
C LEU A 248 6.37 6.80 17.55
N ASP A 249 6.73 8.05 17.84
CA ASP A 249 6.32 9.21 17.03
C ASP A 249 7.15 9.37 15.74
N SER A 250 8.30 8.69 15.63
CA SER A 250 9.20 8.78 14.47
C SER A 250 9.01 7.61 13.52
N GLU A 251 8.91 6.40 14.06
CA GLU A 251 8.70 5.17 13.32
C GLU A 251 7.97 4.15 14.19
N SER A 252 6.93 3.53 13.64
CA SER A 252 6.17 2.50 14.35
C SER A 252 5.90 1.33 13.43
N VAL A 253 5.72 0.13 13.99
CA VAL A 253 5.15 -1.01 13.26
C VAL A 253 3.71 -0.68 12.88
N PHE A 254 3.31 -1.04 11.66
CA PHE A 254 1.98 -0.84 11.08
C PHE A 254 1.29 -2.14 10.63
N ALA A 255 2.05 -3.22 10.41
CA ALA A 255 1.50 -4.55 10.12
C ALA A 255 2.46 -5.67 10.53
N ILE A 256 1.91 -6.82 10.87
CA ILE A 256 2.65 -8.09 10.96
C ILE A 256 2.22 -8.97 9.77
N VAL A 257 3.15 -9.64 9.12
CA VAL A 257 2.86 -10.63 8.07
C VAL A 257 3.51 -11.96 8.46
N PRO A 258 2.72 -12.92 8.99
CA PRO A 258 3.18 -14.29 9.17
C PRO A 258 3.56 -14.90 7.83
N LEU A 259 4.70 -15.58 7.78
CA LEU A 259 5.22 -16.19 6.56
C LEU A 259 5.08 -17.73 6.63
N PRO A 260 4.46 -18.36 5.62
CA PRO A 260 4.55 -19.80 5.43
C PRO A 260 5.89 -20.14 4.76
N LEU A 261 7.00 -20.01 5.48
CA LEU A 261 8.33 -20.33 4.96
C LEU A 261 8.59 -21.85 5.03
N LEU A 262 9.39 -22.38 4.09
CA LEU A 262 9.90 -23.75 4.21
C LEU A 262 10.72 -23.88 5.49
N GLU A 263 10.52 -24.97 6.23
CA GLU A 263 11.30 -25.28 7.42
C GLU A 263 12.69 -25.78 7.00
N TYR A 264 13.74 -25.18 7.55
CA TYR A 264 15.14 -25.52 7.29
C TYR A 264 15.78 -26.33 8.44
N SER A 265 15.03 -26.59 9.51
CA SER A 265 15.43 -27.40 10.65
C SER A 265 14.22 -28.13 11.23
N GLU A 266 14.42 -29.32 11.82
CA GLU A 266 13.31 -30.03 12.48
C GLU A 266 12.64 -29.17 13.56
N PRO A 267 11.29 -29.18 13.64
CA PRO A 267 10.58 -28.48 14.71
C PRO A 267 11.00 -29.09 16.05
N CYS A 268 11.62 -28.28 16.90
CA CYS A 268 11.87 -28.71 18.27
C CYS A 268 10.52 -28.86 18.96
N LYS A 269 10.09 -30.10 19.23
CA LYS A 269 8.84 -30.47 19.93
C LYS A 269 8.77 -30.00 21.41
N GLN A 270 9.63 -29.07 21.83
CA GLN A 270 9.51 -28.46 23.14
C GLN A 270 8.42 -27.40 23.09
N ASP A 271 7.43 -27.55 23.96
CA ASP A 271 6.34 -26.62 24.19
C ASP A 271 6.86 -25.19 24.18
N ILE A 272 6.49 -24.41 23.16
CA ILE A 272 6.68 -22.97 23.13
C ILE A 272 5.74 -22.43 24.20
N HIS A 273 6.20 -22.42 25.45
CA HIS A 273 5.49 -21.72 26.50
C HIS A 273 5.69 -20.22 26.27
N PRO A 274 4.61 -19.44 26.04
CA PRO A 274 4.71 -18.00 26.01
C PRO A 274 4.91 -17.51 27.46
N SER A 275 6.11 -17.65 28.01
CA SER A 275 6.43 -17.13 29.35
C SER A 275 7.19 -15.80 29.30
N ALA A 276 7.53 -15.30 28.13
CA ALA A 276 8.21 -14.03 28.02
C ALA A 276 7.20 -12.88 28.16
N SER A 277 7.37 -12.05 29.20
CA SER A 277 6.64 -10.80 29.36
C SER A 277 6.94 -9.88 28.18
N LEU A 278 5.91 -9.16 27.68
CA LEU A 278 6.11 -8.24 26.56
C LEU A 278 7.19 -7.19 26.87
N PRO A 279 8.01 -6.79 25.90
CA PRO A 279 9.06 -5.80 26.14
C PRO A 279 8.47 -4.46 26.58
N THR A 280 8.84 -4.02 27.78
CA THR A 280 8.45 -2.71 28.35
C THR A 280 9.46 -1.61 28.02
N SER A 281 10.59 -1.97 27.40
CA SER A 281 11.63 -1.04 26.96
C SER A 281 12.32 -1.55 25.70
N ARG A 282 13.04 -0.65 25.02
CA ARG A 282 13.71 -0.95 23.75
C ARG A 282 14.78 -2.03 23.89
N LEU A 283 14.59 -3.12 23.15
CA LEU A 283 15.54 -4.22 23.10
C LEU A 283 16.70 -3.93 22.14
N ILE A 284 16.40 -3.39 20.96
CA ILE A 284 17.42 -3.00 19.98
C ILE A 284 17.91 -1.59 20.29
N LYS A 285 19.22 -1.45 20.51
CA LYS A 285 19.89 -0.15 20.73
C LYS A 285 20.71 0.32 19.53
N LYS A 286 20.70 -0.43 18.43
CA LYS A 286 21.42 -0.11 17.20
C LYS A 286 20.75 1.08 16.52
N SER A 287 21.56 2.07 16.14
CA SER A 287 21.08 3.26 15.44
C SER A 287 21.17 3.06 13.93
N SER A 288 20.19 3.62 13.21
CA SER A 288 20.27 3.79 11.77
C SER A 288 20.82 5.17 11.42
N PHE A 289 21.49 5.27 10.28
CA PHE A 289 21.89 6.55 9.70
C PHE A 289 20.66 7.44 9.44
N GLN A 290 20.73 8.68 9.91
CA GLN A 290 19.79 9.74 9.61
C GLN A 290 20.53 10.86 8.87
N ARG A 291 20.03 11.23 7.69
CA ARG A 291 20.60 12.31 6.86
C ARG A 291 20.18 13.68 7.37
N SER A 292 18.91 13.82 7.75
CA SER A 292 18.38 15.10 8.24
C SER A 292 19.06 15.52 9.54
N LYS A 293 19.51 16.76 9.61
CA LYS A 293 20.01 17.38 10.85
C LYS A 293 18.88 17.78 11.76
N GLU A 294 17.78 18.25 11.18
CA GLU A 294 16.57 18.64 11.89
C GLU A 294 15.42 17.68 11.54
N ILE A 295 14.75 17.17 12.57
CA ILE A 295 13.56 16.34 12.43
C ILE A 295 12.41 17.09 13.09
N THR A 296 11.36 17.37 12.31
CA THR A 296 10.14 17.98 12.83
C THR A 296 9.09 16.91 13.07
N VAL A 297 8.57 16.86 14.29
CA VAL A 297 7.37 16.09 14.62
C VAL A 297 6.17 17.01 14.49
N PHE A 298 5.23 16.65 13.62
CA PHE A 298 4.02 17.43 13.40
C PHE A 298 2.89 16.95 14.31
N ASP A 299 2.21 17.90 14.96
CA ASP A 299 1.28 17.59 16.04
C ASP A 299 0.10 16.72 15.60
N LEU A 300 -0.54 17.01 14.46
CA LEU A 300 -1.68 16.20 14.00
C LEU A 300 -1.24 14.80 13.61
N ASN A 301 -0.08 14.64 12.93
CA ASN A 301 0.50 13.32 12.65
C ASN A 301 0.73 12.52 13.94
N ARG A 302 1.31 13.16 14.96
CA ARG A 302 1.55 12.53 16.27
C ARG A 302 0.24 12.15 16.96
N GLU A 303 -0.74 13.05 16.95
CA GLU A 303 -2.03 12.86 17.61
C GLU A 303 -2.83 11.71 16.99
N VAL A 304 -3.00 11.72 15.66
CA VAL A 304 -3.69 10.62 14.95
C VAL A 304 -2.90 9.31 15.04
N HIS A 305 -1.57 9.36 15.08
CA HIS A 305 -0.77 8.15 15.28
C HIS A 305 -0.99 7.55 16.67
N ARG A 306 -0.94 8.37 17.72
CA ARG A 306 -1.12 7.90 19.10
C ARG A 306 -2.54 7.50 19.42
N SER A 307 -3.54 8.07 18.76
CA SER A 307 -4.95 7.69 18.94
C SER A 307 -5.27 6.32 18.35
N THR A 308 -4.44 5.80 17.46
CA THR A 308 -4.65 4.53 16.73
C THR A 308 -3.90 3.35 17.34
N LEU A 309 -3.32 3.52 18.53
CA LEU A 309 -2.56 2.49 19.22
C LEU A 309 -3.46 1.52 19.97
N LEU A 310 -3.09 0.25 19.94
CA LEU A 310 -3.73 -0.80 20.72
C LEU A 310 -2.79 -1.27 21.84
N HIS A 311 -3.39 -1.71 22.93
CA HIS A 311 -2.73 -2.17 24.15
C HIS A 311 -3.38 -3.47 24.65
N GLU A 312 -2.79 -4.07 25.69
CA GLU A 312 -3.36 -5.24 26.35
C GLU A 312 -4.81 -4.97 26.80
N GLY A 313 -5.74 -5.85 26.42
CA GLY A 313 -7.17 -5.69 26.72
C GLY A 313 -7.96 -4.83 25.74
N SER A 314 -7.33 -4.31 24.67
CA SER A 314 -8.07 -3.65 23.58
C SER A 314 -9.11 -4.60 22.98
N PRO A 315 -10.38 -4.18 22.83
CA PRO A 315 -11.45 -5.08 22.42
C PRO A 315 -11.26 -5.52 20.97
N THR A 316 -11.33 -6.82 20.71
CA THR A 316 -11.33 -7.34 19.34
C THR A 316 -12.64 -6.90 18.64
N PRO A 317 -12.60 -6.37 17.41
CA PRO A 317 -13.80 -5.82 16.74
C PRO A 317 -14.94 -6.84 16.49
N GLY A 318 -14.67 -8.13 16.68
CA GLY A 318 -15.69 -9.19 16.77
C GLY A 318 -16.56 -9.31 15.49
N ARG A 319 -17.81 -9.76 15.63
CA ARG A 319 -18.73 -10.00 14.49
C ARG A 319 -19.24 -8.73 13.79
N LYS A 320 -18.81 -7.53 14.18
CA LYS A 320 -19.25 -6.26 13.59
C LYS A 320 -18.53 -5.90 12.29
N PHE A 321 -17.57 -6.71 11.85
CA PHE A 321 -16.78 -6.52 10.62
C PHE A 321 -17.62 -6.20 9.37
N SER A 322 -18.83 -6.76 9.21
CA SER A 322 -19.71 -6.45 8.08
C SER A 322 -20.17 -4.99 8.05
N GLN A 323 -20.32 -4.34 9.21
CA GLN A 323 -20.76 -2.94 9.30
C GLN A 323 -19.72 -1.96 8.74
N ALA A 324 -18.46 -2.39 8.65
CA ALA A 324 -17.38 -1.59 8.08
C ALA A 324 -17.18 -1.83 6.58
N SER A 325 -17.94 -2.76 5.98
CA SER A 325 -17.85 -3.07 4.56
C SER A 325 -18.63 -2.07 3.73
N VAL A 326 -18.19 -1.78 2.51
CA VAL A 326 -19.02 -1.04 1.54
C VAL A 326 -20.18 -1.91 1.11
N ASP A 327 -21.37 -1.33 0.95
CA ASP A 327 -22.52 -2.04 0.40
C ASP A 327 -22.27 -2.39 -1.08
N ASP A 328 -22.44 -3.66 -1.46
CA ASP A 328 -22.16 -4.15 -2.82
C ASP A 328 -23.06 -3.54 -3.91
N VAL A 329 -24.23 -2.99 -3.54
CA VAL A 329 -25.26 -2.59 -4.50
C VAL A 329 -25.33 -1.09 -4.65
N TYR A 330 -24.69 -0.56 -5.70
CA TYR A 330 -25.05 0.75 -6.22
C TYR A 330 -26.38 0.62 -6.97
N ARG A 331 -27.41 1.35 -6.55
CA ARG A 331 -28.71 1.38 -7.26
C ARG A 331 -28.72 2.50 -8.29
N GLY A 332 -27.91 2.35 -9.34
CA GLY A 332 -27.94 3.24 -10.51
C GLY A 332 -29.16 2.98 -11.39
N SER A 333 -29.48 3.91 -12.29
CA SER A 333 -30.61 3.80 -13.21
C SER A 333 -30.33 2.87 -14.40
N GLU A 334 -29.05 2.76 -14.80
CA GLU A 334 -28.59 1.99 -15.96
C GLU A 334 -27.40 1.10 -15.56
N ARG A 335 -27.46 -0.18 -15.95
CA ARG A 335 -26.39 -1.16 -15.73
C ARG A 335 -25.70 -1.47 -17.05
N ILE A 336 -24.37 -1.41 -17.05
CA ILE A 336 -23.51 -1.72 -18.20
C ILE A 336 -22.66 -2.93 -17.83
N ALA A 337 -22.86 -4.06 -18.50
CA ALA A 337 -22.02 -5.24 -18.30
C ALA A 337 -20.60 -4.97 -18.82
N LEU A 338 -19.57 -5.35 -18.05
CA LEU A 338 -18.18 -5.22 -18.49
C LEU A 338 -17.72 -6.49 -19.22
N PRO A 339 -16.84 -6.35 -20.23
CA PRO A 339 -16.17 -7.49 -20.82
C PRO A 339 -15.28 -8.17 -19.78
N PRO A 340 -15.07 -9.50 -19.85
CA PRO A 340 -14.20 -10.20 -18.93
C PRO A 340 -12.76 -9.65 -19.00
N PRO A 341 -11.95 -9.82 -17.94
CA PRO A 341 -10.54 -9.40 -17.95
C PRO A 341 -9.77 -9.91 -19.17
N ALA A 342 -8.89 -9.07 -19.72
CA ALA A 342 -8.12 -9.32 -20.94
C ALA A 342 -7.01 -10.38 -20.71
N ILE A 343 -7.39 -11.65 -20.55
CA ILE A 343 -6.45 -12.74 -20.24
C ILE A 343 -5.27 -12.82 -21.23
N GLU A 344 -5.53 -12.64 -22.53
CA GLU A 344 -4.48 -12.63 -23.56
C GLU A 344 -3.47 -11.49 -23.39
N GLY A 345 -3.90 -10.35 -22.85
CA GLY A 345 -3.02 -9.20 -22.54
C GLY A 345 -2.26 -9.34 -21.22
N LEU A 346 -2.55 -10.35 -20.40
CA LEU A 346 -2.00 -10.55 -19.05
C LEU A 346 -0.94 -11.66 -18.98
N GLN A 347 -0.27 -11.97 -20.08
CA GLN A 347 0.72 -13.04 -20.17
C GLN A 347 2.09 -12.68 -19.59
N MET A 348 2.36 -11.40 -19.33
CA MET A 348 3.59 -10.96 -18.66
C MET A 348 3.71 -11.64 -17.29
N ASN A 349 4.90 -12.17 -16.98
CA ASN A 349 5.12 -12.75 -15.67
C ASN A 349 5.21 -11.67 -14.58
N ILE A 350 4.97 -12.09 -13.34
CA ILE A 350 4.87 -11.18 -12.21
C ILE A 350 6.15 -10.35 -11.99
N LEU A 351 7.34 -10.93 -12.10
CA LEU A 351 8.60 -10.24 -11.82
C LEU A 351 8.88 -9.16 -12.88
N ASP A 352 8.68 -9.50 -14.15
CA ASP A 352 8.84 -8.53 -15.25
C ASP A 352 7.79 -7.42 -15.17
N THR A 353 6.58 -7.74 -14.69
CA THR A 353 5.54 -6.73 -14.43
C THR A 353 6.01 -5.74 -13.36
N PHE A 354 6.65 -6.19 -12.28
CA PHE A 354 7.24 -5.29 -11.27
C PHE A 354 8.36 -4.41 -11.83
N GLN A 355 9.20 -4.95 -12.72
CA GLN A 355 10.23 -4.14 -13.40
C GLN A 355 9.64 -3.08 -14.32
N ARG A 356 8.52 -3.38 -14.98
CA ARG A 356 7.83 -2.47 -15.91
C ARG A 356 6.97 -1.44 -15.18
N ARG A 357 6.43 -1.80 -14.01
CA ARG A 357 5.51 -0.96 -13.25
C ARG A 357 6.16 0.38 -12.91
N ARG A 358 5.48 1.45 -13.29
CA ARG A 358 5.89 2.84 -13.06
C ARG A 358 4.67 3.73 -12.85
N SER A 359 4.91 4.91 -12.28
CA SER A 359 3.91 5.97 -12.21
C SER A 359 4.08 6.91 -13.40
N SER A 360 3.03 7.04 -14.21
CA SER A 360 2.96 8.06 -15.24
C SER A 360 2.64 9.40 -14.59
N PHE A 361 3.35 10.46 -14.96
CA PHE A 361 3.08 11.82 -14.50
C PHE A 361 2.88 12.73 -15.72
N GLY A 362 1.63 13.15 -15.93
CA GLY A 362 1.26 14.15 -16.94
C GLY A 362 1.50 13.75 -18.40
N SER A 363 1.77 12.46 -18.67
CA SER A 363 2.12 11.99 -20.02
C SER A 363 0.95 11.32 -20.75
N PHE A 364 -0.26 11.37 -20.21
CA PHE A 364 -1.44 10.76 -20.83
C PHE A 364 -1.82 11.45 -22.13
N SER A 365 -2.52 10.72 -23.00
CA SER A 365 -3.14 11.29 -24.19
C SER A 365 -4.50 10.68 -24.49
N HIS A 366 -5.47 11.56 -24.79
CA HIS A 366 -6.79 11.17 -25.26
C HIS A 366 -6.80 10.66 -26.72
N GLN A 367 -5.70 10.82 -27.48
CA GLN A 367 -5.64 10.39 -28.88
C GLN A 367 -5.68 8.87 -29.03
N ASN A 368 -5.26 8.14 -28.00
CA ASN A 368 -5.36 6.70 -27.89
C ASN A 368 -6.36 6.39 -26.76
N PRO A 369 -7.66 6.21 -27.07
CA PRO A 369 -8.67 5.88 -26.09
C PRO A 369 -8.30 4.64 -25.28
N LEU A 370 -8.72 4.61 -24.02
CA LEU A 370 -8.65 3.39 -23.21
C LEU A 370 -9.75 2.43 -23.69
N SER A 371 -9.44 1.18 -23.97
CA SER A 371 -10.47 0.22 -24.31
C SER A 371 -11.29 -0.15 -23.07
N LEU A 372 -12.56 -0.53 -23.25
CA LEU A 372 -13.42 -0.96 -22.14
C LEU A 372 -12.85 -2.20 -21.43
N VAL A 373 -12.18 -3.09 -22.16
CA VAL A 373 -11.57 -4.31 -21.59
C VAL A 373 -10.34 -4.00 -20.74
N GLU A 374 -9.52 -3.02 -21.11
CA GLU A 374 -8.41 -2.56 -20.28
C GLU A 374 -8.93 -1.96 -18.97
N LEU A 375 -9.94 -1.09 -19.04
CA LEU A 375 -10.59 -0.52 -17.86
C LEU A 375 -11.19 -1.62 -16.96
N ALA A 376 -11.99 -2.53 -17.54
CA ALA A 376 -12.61 -3.63 -16.82
C ALA A 376 -11.57 -4.52 -16.11
N THR A 377 -10.45 -4.79 -16.77
CA THR A 377 -9.34 -5.56 -16.21
C THR A 377 -8.72 -4.84 -15.01
N MET A 378 -8.43 -3.54 -15.11
CA MET A 378 -7.88 -2.77 -14.00
C MET A 378 -8.83 -2.74 -12.79
N LEU A 379 -10.14 -2.57 -13.03
CA LEU A 379 -11.16 -2.60 -11.99
C LEU A 379 -11.23 -3.98 -11.30
N ALA A 380 -11.15 -5.07 -12.08
CA ALA A 380 -11.15 -6.43 -11.56
C ALA A 380 -9.96 -6.69 -10.64
N PHE A 381 -8.75 -6.27 -11.02
CA PHE A 381 -7.56 -6.36 -10.16
C PHE A 381 -7.69 -5.52 -8.89
N GLY A 382 -8.17 -4.28 -9.02
CA GLY A 382 -8.38 -3.37 -7.88
C GLY A 382 -9.36 -3.93 -6.85
N ALA A 383 -10.37 -4.68 -7.28
CA ALA A 383 -11.36 -5.27 -6.38
C ALA A 383 -10.93 -6.64 -5.84
N ALA A 384 -10.34 -7.51 -6.67
CA ALA A 384 -9.91 -8.84 -6.27
C ALA A 384 -8.80 -8.81 -5.20
N ILE A 385 -7.91 -7.81 -5.22
CA ILE A 385 -6.90 -7.68 -4.17
C ILE A 385 -7.52 -7.38 -2.80
N CYS A 386 -8.68 -6.71 -2.75
CA CYS A 386 -9.36 -6.32 -1.52
C CYS A 386 -10.12 -7.47 -0.86
N THR A 387 -10.31 -8.62 -1.52
CA THR A 387 -10.98 -9.79 -0.93
C THR A 387 -10.03 -10.71 -0.15
N TYR A 388 -9.07 -10.12 0.56
CA TYR A 388 -7.98 -10.82 1.25
C TYR A 388 -8.35 -11.32 2.64
N LYS A 389 -7.59 -12.31 3.13
CA LYS A 389 -7.67 -12.77 4.52
C LYS A 389 -6.84 -11.85 5.42
N ALA A 390 -7.41 -11.43 6.54
CA ALA A 390 -6.74 -10.69 7.61
C ALA A 390 -7.49 -10.92 8.93
N ASP A 391 -6.83 -10.66 10.05
CA ASP A 391 -7.41 -10.67 11.39
C ASP A 391 -8.58 -9.70 11.57
N VAL A 392 -8.59 -8.62 10.78
CA VAL A 392 -9.63 -7.59 10.78
C VAL A 392 -10.78 -7.89 9.81
N LYS A 393 -10.80 -9.03 9.12
CA LYS A 393 -11.85 -9.38 8.13
C LYS A 393 -12.62 -10.64 8.52
N MET A 394 -13.87 -10.71 8.08
CA MET A 394 -14.68 -11.93 8.21
C MET A 394 -14.11 -13.02 7.32
N VAL A 395 -13.85 -14.21 7.88
CA VAL A 395 -13.27 -15.34 7.14
C VAL A 395 -14.20 -15.85 6.02
N GLU A 396 -15.51 -15.72 6.20
CA GLU A 396 -16.54 -16.33 5.34
C GLU A 396 -16.99 -15.42 4.17
N HIS A 397 -16.84 -14.10 4.30
CA HIS A 397 -17.33 -13.11 3.32
C HIS A 397 -16.19 -12.29 2.68
N THR A 398 -16.35 -11.93 1.40
CA THR A 398 -15.49 -10.97 0.69
C THR A 398 -15.82 -9.54 1.12
N SER A 399 -15.73 -9.24 2.42
CA SER A 399 -15.90 -7.87 2.92
C SER A 399 -14.80 -6.99 2.32
N SER A 400 -15.19 -6.04 1.46
CA SER A 400 -14.32 -4.94 1.02
C SER A 400 -14.68 -3.70 1.84
N PHE A 401 -13.68 -2.94 2.28
CA PHE A 401 -13.87 -1.63 2.93
C PHE A 401 -13.86 -0.50 1.90
N THR A 402 -13.59 -0.84 0.63
CA THR A 402 -13.45 0.10 -0.48
C THR A 402 -14.25 -0.34 -1.71
N ARG A 403 -14.73 0.64 -2.47
CA ARG A 403 -15.31 0.47 -3.81
C ARG A 403 -14.60 1.38 -4.82
N GLN A 404 -14.79 1.08 -6.11
CA GLN A 404 -14.20 1.84 -7.20
C GLN A 404 -15.30 2.61 -7.96
N VAL A 405 -15.07 3.89 -8.18
CA VAL A 405 -15.93 4.75 -9.01
C VAL A 405 -15.11 5.33 -10.15
N VAL A 406 -15.64 5.30 -11.37
CA VAL A 406 -14.95 5.68 -12.59
C VAL A 406 -15.56 6.95 -13.16
N PHE A 407 -14.75 7.98 -13.36
CA PHE A 407 -15.07 9.08 -14.27
C PHE A 407 -14.50 8.72 -15.64
N ALA A 408 -15.38 8.30 -16.56
CA ALA A 408 -15.02 7.91 -17.91
C ALA A 408 -14.88 9.16 -18.80
N ASN A 409 -13.67 9.40 -19.32
CA ASN A 409 -13.37 10.55 -20.17
C ASN A 409 -13.24 10.15 -21.64
N THR A 410 -12.33 9.22 -21.94
CA THR A 410 -12.06 8.74 -23.29
C THR A 410 -11.89 7.21 -23.25
N VAL A 411 -13.02 6.52 -23.13
CA VAL A 411 -13.09 5.05 -23.06
C VAL A 411 -13.90 4.53 -24.25
N GLU A 412 -13.36 3.60 -25.01
CA GLU A 412 -14.05 3.04 -26.19
C GLU A 412 -15.31 2.28 -25.77
N GLY A 413 -16.44 2.59 -26.41
CA GLY A 413 -17.71 1.90 -26.15
C GLY A 413 -18.38 2.25 -24.81
N LEU A 414 -17.86 3.23 -24.07
CA LEU A 414 -18.47 3.75 -22.85
C LEU A 414 -18.72 5.26 -22.99
N GLU A 415 -19.97 5.66 -22.75
CA GLU A 415 -20.35 7.08 -22.75
C GLU A 415 -19.60 7.84 -21.64
N GLN A 416 -19.37 9.13 -21.83
CA GLN A 416 -18.75 9.96 -20.79
C GLN A 416 -19.69 10.08 -19.59
N GLY A 417 -19.12 9.95 -18.40
CA GLY A 417 -19.90 10.01 -17.17
C GLY A 417 -19.19 9.43 -15.96
N ILE A 418 -19.97 9.22 -14.91
CA ILE A 418 -19.57 8.67 -13.63
C ILE A 418 -20.24 7.31 -13.46
N TYR A 419 -19.45 6.30 -13.13
CA TYR A 419 -19.89 4.92 -13.04
C TYR A 419 -19.36 4.24 -11.78
N ALA A 420 -20.23 3.64 -10.97
CA ALA A 420 -19.82 2.83 -9.83
C ALA A 420 -19.58 1.38 -10.27
N TYR A 421 -18.43 0.81 -9.92
CA TYR A 421 -18.09 -0.57 -10.26
C TYR A 421 -18.67 -1.55 -9.23
N ASP A 422 -19.40 -2.55 -9.72
CA ASP A 422 -19.91 -3.69 -8.96
C ASP A 422 -19.04 -4.92 -9.27
N GLN A 423 -18.30 -5.36 -8.26
CA GLN A 423 -17.39 -6.50 -8.38
C GLN A 423 -18.15 -7.83 -8.55
N GLN A 424 -19.29 -8.01 -7.86
CA GLN A 424 -20.00 -9.29 -7.84
C GLN A 424 -20.61 -9.60 -9.21
N GLN A 425 -21.17 -8.56 -9.85
CA GLN A 425 -21.81 -8.68 -11.16
C GLN A 425 -20.88 -8.34 -12.33
N HIS A 426 -19.65 -7.89 -12.04
CA HIS A 426 -18.68 -7.38 -13.00
C HIS A 426 -19.33 -6.38 -13.98
N CYS A 427 -19.89 -5.30 -13.42
CA CYS A 427 -20.64 -4.31 -14.19
C CYS A 427 -20.40 -2.88 -13.67
N LEU A 428 -20.80 -1.90 -14.47
CA LEU A 428 -20.83 -0.49 -14.11
C LEU A 428 -22.27 -0.03 -13.94
N TRP A 429 -22.55 0.64 -12.82
CA TRP A 429 -23.80 1.35 -12.57
C TRP A 429 -23.62 2.82 -12.92
N CYS A 430 -24.40 3.32 -13.87
CA CYS A 430 -24.38 4.74 -14.24
C CYS A 430 -24.87 5.59 -13.07
N VAL A 431 -24.00 6.47 -12.57
CA VAL A 431 -24.32 7.46 -11.54
C VAL A 431 -24.81 8.74 -12.22
N GLN A 432 -24.04 9.23 -13.21
CA GLN A 432 -24.34 10.44 -13.95
C GLN A 432 -23.71 10.39 -15.33
N LYS A 433 -24.45 10.74 -16.39
CA LYS A 433 -23.89 10.93 -17.74
C LYS A 433 -23.41 12.36 -17.94
N GLY A 434 -22.41 12.55 -18.80
CA GLY A 434 -21.92 13.87 -19.21
C GLY A 434 -20.40 14.00 -19.14
N ASP A 435 -19.88 15.05 -19.79
CA ASP A 435 -18.45 15.36 -19.81
C ASP A 435 -17.99 15.96 -18.47
N MET A 436 -17.25 15.15 -17.69
CA MET A 436 -16.72 15.56 -16.39
C MET A 436 -15.29 16.13 -16.46
N ARG A 437 -14.67 16.24 -17.65
CA ARG A 437 -13.25 16.63 -17.78
C ARG A 437 -12.96 18.02 -17.25
N LEU A 438 -13.81 19.00 -17.57
CA LEU A 438 -13.64 20.37 -17.08
C LEU A 438 -13.79 20.43 -15.55
N PHE A 439 -14.79 19.73 -15.02
CA PHE A 439 -14.99 19.60 -13.57
C PHE A 439 -13.75 19.00 -12.89
N LEU A 440 -13.25 17.87 -13.39
CA LEU A 440 -12.05 17.22 -12.85
C LEU A 440 -10.84 18.15 -12.89
N GLN A 441 -10.65 18.90 -13.99
CA GLN A 441 -9.54 19.84 -14.13
C GLN A 441 -9.66 21.02 -13.16
N GLN A 442 -10.87 21.55 -12.92
CA GLN A 442 -11.12 22.65 -11.98
C GLN A 442 -10.89 22.24 -10.52
N HIS A 443 -11.14 20.96 -10.19
CA HIS A 443 -10.97 20.43 -8.84
C HIS A 443 -9.63 19.74 -8.61
N TYR A 444 -8.74 19.72 -9.61
CA TYR A 444 -7.37 19.24 -9.49
C TYR A 444 -6.39 20.39 -9.29
N PHE A 445 -5.83 20.53 -8.09
CA PHE A 445 -5.01 21.70 -7.72
C PHE A 445 -3.49 21.50 -7.89
N LEU A 446 -3.05 20.37 -8.44
CA LEU A 446 -1.65 20.12 -8.80
C LEU A 446 -1.44 20.28 -10.30
N GLN A 447 -0.21 20.61 -10.69
CA GLN A 447 0.15 20.89 -12.09
C GLN A 447 0.85 19.72 -12.80
N ASN A 448 0.83 18.53 -12.21
CA ASN A 448 1.54 17.35 -12.70
C ASN A 448 0.68 16.39 -13.53
N TYR A 449 -0.62 16.69 -13.72
CA TYR A 449 -1.51 15.96 -14.62
C TYR A 449 -2.50 16.90 -15.31
N ASN A 450 -2.97 16.47 -16.49
CA ASN A 450 -4.13 17.03 -17.16
C ASN A 450 -5.22 15.94 -17.21
N PRO A 451 -6.23 15.96 -16.30
CA PRO A 451 -7.29 14.98 -16.27
C PRO A 451 -8.09 14.87 -17.58
N ALA A 452 -8.14 15.92 -18.41
CA ALA A 452 -8.84 15.87 -19.69
C ALA A 452 -8.15 14.95 -20.72
N GLU A 453 -6.86 14.68 -20.53
CA GLU A 453 -6.05 13.80 -21.40
C GLU A 453 -6.06 12.34 -20.94
N THR A 454 -6.65 12.02 -19.79
CA THR A 454 -6.68 10.65 -19.26
C THR A 454 -7.84 9.88 -19.85
N GLY A 455 -7.70 8.56 -20.03
CA GLY A 455 -8.80 7.70 -20.46
C GLY A 455 -9.90 7.65 -19.40
N ALA A 456 -9.54 7.46 -18.14
CA ALA A 456 -10.46 7.55 -17.01
C ALA A 456 -9.76 7.97 -15.72
N LEU A 457 -10.55 8.46 -14.76
CA LEU A 457 -10.15 8.61 -13.36
C LEU A 457 -10.88 7.56 -12.53
N ILE A 458 -10.14 6.69 -11.83
CA ILE A 458 -10.69 5.74 -10.86
C ILE A 458 -10.55 6.35 -9.46
N ALA A 459 -11.65 6.71 -8.84
CA ALA A 459 -11.73 7.11 -7.45
C ALA A 459 -11.91 5.87 -6.56
N LEU A 460 -11.02 5.72 -5.58
CA LEU A 460 -11.17 4.75 -4.49
C LEU A 460 -11.98 5.41 -3.38
N VAL A 461 -13.18 4.89 -3.17
CA VAL A 461 -14.14 5.33 -2.15
C VAL A 461 -14.12 4.32 -1.02
N GLY A 462 -14.05 4.78 0.23
CA GLY A 462 -14.00 3.90 1.40
C GLY A 462 -15.05 4.24 2.44
N HIS A 463 -15.48 3.23 3.19
CA HIS A 463 -16.49 3.33 4.25
C HIS A 463 -15.88 3.89 5.56
N LEU A 464 -15.44 5.14 5.53
CA LEU A 464 -14.65 5.76 6.61
C LEU A 464 -15.35 5.73 7.97
N ASP A 465 -16.59 6.18 8.05
CA ASP A 465 -17.26 6.30 9.35
C ASP A 465 -17.57 4.91 9.95
N GLY A 466 -18.05 3.96 9.13
CA GLY A 466 -18.22 2.57 9.54
C GLY A 466 -16.91 1.91 10.01
N MET A 467 -15.79 2.19 9.34
CA MET A 467 -14.47 1.73 9.79
C MET A 467 -14.08 2.32 11.16
N LEU A 468 -14.36 3.61 11.40
CA LEU A 468 -14.11 4.23 12.70
C LEU A 468 -15.03 3.69 13.79
N GLU A 469 -16.31 3.44 13.48
CA GLU A 469 -17.28 2.87 14.43
C GLU A 469 -16.92 1.45 14.86
N VAL A 470 -16.41 0.62 13.94
CA VAL A 470 -16.07 -0.78 14.21
C VAL A 470 -14.67 -0.93 14.82
N TYR A 471 -13.68 -0.23 14.28
CA TYR A 471 -12.27 -0.43 14.64
C TYR A 471 -11.69 0.71 15.48
N GLY A 472 -12.50 1.71 15.87
CA GLY A 472 -12.01 2.93 16.49
C GLY A 472 -11.11 3.73 15.54
N ASN A 473 -10.25 4.59 16.09
CA ASN A 473 -9.30 5.35 15.30
C ASN A 473 -8.44 4.45 14.38
N ARG A 474 -8.05 3.25 14.84
CA ARG A 474 -7.29 2.23 14.09
C ARG A 474 -7.93 1.91 12.74
N GLY A 475 -9.25 2.01 12.62
CA GLY A 475 -9.99 1.86 11.37
C GLY A 475 -9.46 2.72 10.23
N TYR A 476 -8.95 3.92 10.55
CA TYR A 476 -8.33 4.79 9.56
C TYR A 476 -7.03 4.21 8.95
N ARG A 477 -6.18 3.55 9.76
CA ARG A 477 -4.97 2.87 9.25
C ARG A 477 -5.36 1.70 8.35
N ILE A 478 -6.34 0.91 8.78
CA ILE A 478 -6.80 -0.28 8.06
C ILE A 478 -7.42 0.11 6.71
N LEU A 479 -8.28 1.13 6.69
CA LEU A 479 -8.92 1.60 5.48
C LEU A 479 -7.90 2.15 4.47
N ASN A 480 -6.96 2.99 4.91
CA ASN A 480 -5.91 3.50 4.02
C ASN A 480 -4.99 2.38 3.50
N ALA A 481 -4.71 1.35 4.32
CA ALA A 481 -3.98 0.19 3.85
C ALA A 481 -4.73 -0.52 2.71
N GLU A 482 -6.05 -0.71 2.82
CA GLU A 482 -6.82 -1.30 1.72
C GLU A 482 -6.86 -0.41 0.46
N VAL A 483 -7.02 0.90 0.63
CA VAL A 483 -6.92 1.88 -0.48
C VAL A 483 -5.57 1.76 -1.20
N GLY A 484 -4.48 1.69 -0.45
CA GLY A 484 -3.14 1.48 -1.01
C GLY A 484 -2.99 0.13 -1.72
N MET A 485 -3.64 -0.91 -1.20
CA MET A 485 -3.63 -2.23 -1.83
C MET A 485 -4.32 -2.23 -3.20
N ALA A 486 -5.52 -1.64 -3.27
CA ALA A 486 -6.28 -1.45 -4.50
C ALA A 486 -5.48 -0.63 -5.52
N ALA A 487 -4.89 0.49 -5.10
CA ALA A 487 -4.08 1.36 -5.96
C ALA A 487 -2.88 0.63 -6.57
N GLN A 488 -2.09 -0.09 -5.76
CA GLN A 488 -0.97 -0.87 -6.27
C GLN A 488 -1.43 -1.97 -7.23
N SER A 489 -2.58 -2.60 -6.97
CA SER A 489 -3.14 -3.62 -7.86
C SER A 489 -3.51 -3.07 -9.24
N ILE A 490 -4.14 -1.88 -9.26
CA ILE A 490 -4.44 -1.16 -10.51
C ILE A 490 -3.15 -0.79 -11.25
N TYR A 491 -2.10 -0.35 -10.55
CA TYR A 491 -0.78 -0.12 -11.17
C TYR A 491 -0.19 -1.38 -11.82
N MET A 492 -0.31 -2.52 -11.16
CA MET A 492 0.21 -3.79 -11.69
C MET A 492 -0.59 -4.25 -12.92
N ALA A 493 -1.92 -4.12 -12.90
CA ALA A 493 -2.77 -4.41 -14.05
C ALA A 493 -2.43 -3.50 -15.24
N ALA A 494 -2.31 -2.18 -15.01
CA ALA A 494 -1.93 -1.23 -16.04
C ALA A 494 -0.55 -1.55 -16.63
N ALA A 495 0.43 -1.89 -15.79
CA ALA A 495 1.76 -2.28 -16.25
C ALA A 495 1.75 -3.52 -17.15
N ALA A 496 0.96 -4.54 -16.78
CA ALA A 496 0.81 -5.78 -17.55
C ALA A 496 0.16 -5.52 -18.92
N LEU A 497 -0.88 -4.67 -18.95
CA LEU A 497 -1.59 -4.26 -20.15
C LEU A 497 -0.83 -3.22 -21.00
N SER A 498 0.35 -2.78 -20.55
CA SER A 498 1.09 -1.66 -21.16
C SER A 498 0.35 -0.32 -21.17
N CYS A 499 -0.66 -0.15 -20.30
CA CYS A 499 -1.29 1.14 -20.04
C CYS A 499 -0.48 1.95 -19.02
N ALA A 500 -0.75 3.25 -18.97
CA ALA A 500 -0.27 4.12 -17.91
C ALA A 500 -1.25 4.21 -16.75
N CYS A 501 -0.68 4.39 -15.56
CA CYS A 501 -1.41 4.68 -14.34
C CYS A 501 -0.67 5.74 -13.53
N GLY A 502 -1.39 6.63 -12.87
CA GLY A 502 -0.85 7.71 -12.06
C GLY A 502 -1.76 8.05 -10.89
N ALA A 503 -1.28 7.81 -9.67
CA ALA A 503 -1.99 8.12 -8.45
C ALA A 503 -1.87 9.60 -8.12
N ALA A 504 -2.96 10.17 -7.61
CA ALA A 504 -3.01 11.55 -7.15
C ALA A 504 -3.93 11.69 -5.93
N LEU A 505 -3.48 12.52 -5.00
CA LEU A 505 -4.27 12.96 -3.85
C LEU A 505 -4.64 14.45 -3.96
N GLY A 506 -4.34 15.09 -5.10
CA GLY A 506 -4.48 16.53 -5.32
C GLY A 506 -5.87 17.01 -5.78
N PHE A 507 -6.92 16.26 -5.48
CA PHE A 507 -8.30 16.63 -5.82
C PHE A 507 -9.01 17.26 -4.61
N ASN A 508 -9.99 18.14 -4.86
CA ASN A 508 -10.91 18.59 -3.81
C ASN A 508 -11.85 17.43 -3.44
N ASN A 509 -11.55 16.72 -2.34
CA ASN A 509 -12.35 15.59 -1.86
C ASN A 509 -13.82 15.98 -1.61
N GLY A 510 -14.10 17.17 -1.08
CA GLY A 510 -15.47 17.66 -0.85
C GLY A 510 -16.29 17.73 -2.13
N ALA A 511 -15.78 18.42 -3.15
CA ALA A 511 -16.46 18.54 -4.44
C ALA A 511 -16.69 17.17 -5.11
N LEU A 512 -15.70 16.27 -5.01
CA LEU A 512 -15.80 14.91 -5.54
C LEU A 512 -16.81 14.06 -4.74
N ASN A 513 -16.89 14.21 -3.42
CA ASN A 513 -17.90 13.53 -2.60
C ASN A 513 -19.31 14.01 -2.96
N THR A 514 -19.51 15.31 -3.17
CA THR A 514 -20.81 15.88 -3.55
C THR A 514 -21.30 15.37 -4.90
N VAL A 515 -20.45 15.38 -5.93
CA VAL A 515 -20.85 14.89 -7.27
C VAL A 515 -21.11 13.39 -7.30
N LEU A 516 -20.51 12.64 -6.37
CA LEU A 516 -20.76 11.22 -6.17
C LEU A 516 -21.92 10.92 -5.22
N HIS A 517 -22.60 11.96 -4.70
CA HIS A 517 -23.68 11.84 -3.71
C HIS A 517 -23.28 11.14 -2.40
N LEU A 518 -22.01 11.27 -2.00
CA LEU A 518 -21.47 10.63 -0.79
C LEU A 518 -21.70 11.45 0.48
N ASP A 519 -22.13 12.72 0.37
CA ASP A 519 -22.26 13.63 1.51
C ASP A 519 -23.21 13.14 2.61
N GLN A 520 -24.22 12.36 2.24
CA GLN A 520 -25.20 11.77 3.16
C GLN A 520 -24.90 10.30 3.51
N THR A 521 -23.72 9.81 3.12
CA THR A 521 -23.28 8.44 3.36
C THR A 521 -22.10 8.43 4.34
N GLN A 522 -21.77 7.24 4.83
CA GLN A 522 -20.57 7.00 5.65
C GLN A 522 -19.29 6.83 4.79
N GLU A 523 -19.38 7.07 3.48
CA GLU A 523 -18.29 6.86 2.53
C GLU A 523 -17.62 8.16 2.10
N LYS A 524 -16.32 8.08 1.79
CA LYS A 524 -15.50 9.22 1.33
C LYS A 524 -14.52 8.79 0.25
N THR A 525 -14.26 9.68 -0.71
CA THR A 525 -13.13 9.52 -1.63
C THR A 525 -11.80 9.61 -0.88
N LEU A 526 -10.88 8.68 -1.14
CA LEU A 526 -9.61 8.55 -0.39
C LEU A 526 -8.37 8.65 -1.28
N LEU A 527 -8.45 8.17 -2.53
CA LEU A 527 -7.35 8.20 -3.49
C LEU A 527 -7.90 8.16 -4.91
N PHE A 528 -7.20 8.81 -5.84
CA PHE A 528 -7.58 8.85 -7.24
C PHE A 528 -6.46 8.30 -8.11
N LEU A 529 -6.81 7.48 -9.11
CA LEU A 529 -5.89 6.92 -10.08
C LEU A 529 -6.31 7.34 -11.48
N MET A 530 -5.46 8.09 -12.16
CA MET A 530 -5.60 8.35 -13.58
C MET A 530 -5.09 7.15 -14.36
N VAL A 531 -5.86 6.72 -15.35
CA VAL A 531 -5.51 5.59 -16.24
C VAL A 531 -5.75 5.97 -17.69
N GLY A 532 -4.97 5.38 -18.59
CA GLY A 532 -5.03 5.66 -20.03
C GLY A 532 -3.74 5.29 -20.72
N HIS A 533 -3.58 5.74 -21.97
CA HIS A 533 -2.37 5.55 -22.75
C HIS A 533 -1.48 6.80 -22.71
N GLU A 534 -0.17 6.63 -22.88
CA GLU A 534 0.78 7.75 -22.92
C GLU A 534 0.87 8.36 -24.32
N ARG A 535 1.10 9.68 -24.39
CA ARG A 535 1.20 10.46 -25.64
C ARG A 535 2.34 9.99 -26.55
N PHE A 536 3.43 9.51 -25.95
CA PHE A 536 4.60 9.06 -26.68
C PHE A 536 4.95 7.65 -26.20
N PRO A 537 5.21 6.68 -27.11
CA PRO A 537 6.10 5.58 -26.78
C PRO A 537 7.47 6.22 -26.54
N SER A 538 7.78 6.57 -25.30
CA SER A 538 9.02 7.27 -25.01
C SER A 538 10.20 6.37 -25.38
N ALA A 539 11.08 6.86 -26.26
CA ALA A 539 12.43 6.35 -26.37
C ALA A 539 13.14 6.65 -25.04
N ASP A 540 12.95 5.76 -24.08
CA ASP A 540 13.55 5.85 -22.76
C ASP A 540 14.89 5.12 -22.77
N PHE A 541 15.88 5.67 -22.07
CA PHE A 541 17.05 4.89 -21.69
C PHE A 541 16.60 3.79 -20.74
N ASP A 542 16.86 2.53 -21.10
CA ASP A 542 16.65 1.43 -20.19
C ASP A 542 17.66 1.51 -19.05
N THR A 543 17.20 1.95 -17.89
CA THR A 543 18.00 2.05 -16.66
C THR A 543 17.42 1.19 -15.56
N ARG A 544 16.84 0.05 -15.95
CA ARG A 544 16.46 -1.00 -15.03
C ARG A 544 17.71 -1.75 -14.57
N PHE A 545 17.70 -2.15 -13.31
CA PHE A 545 18.72 -3.03 -12.73
C PHE A 545 18.18 -4.47 -12.85
N GLU A 546 18.97 -5.37 -13.41
CA GLU A 546 18.58 -6.77 -13.68
C GLU A 546 18.75 -7.71 -12.49
#